data_AF-A0A2N9NE97-F1
#
_entry.id   AF-A0A2N9NE97-F1
#
_cell.length_a   1.000
_cell.length_b   1.000
_cell.length_c   1.000
_cell.angle_alpha   90.00
_cell.angle_beta   90.00
_cell.angle_gamma   90.00
#
_symmetry.space_group_name_H-M   'P 1'
#
loop_
_entity.id
_entity.type
_entity.pdbx_description
1 polymer ?
#
loop_
_entity_poly.entity_id
_entity_poly.type
_entity_poly.pdbx_seq_one_letter_code
_entity_poly.pdbx_strand_id
1 'polypeptide(L)'
;MKALVLLGSVLLAGGPPTAPAQPRPVFIGSKKFTESYVLAEIAKRTVAQAGLPAELRPGMGGTIILWEALREGAITCYPEYTGTLREVILHGQHAAGKESPADLQLLRQQLAPYGIGMTEELGFNNTYALVMLRARARALAIQQISDLRNHSQLVVGLSPEFLGASRWMESALCQIWVAHESGSIAGAHACLPGAGQRRNRSHRRLFHRFKNRPG
;
A
#
# COMPACT_ATOMS: atom_id res chain seq x y z
N MET A 1 -29.51 -74.74 31.80
CA MET A 1 -28.66 -73.53 31.75
C MET A 1 -28.33 -73.26 30.29
N LYS A 2 -28.96 -72.27 29.65
CA LYS A 2 -28.74 -71.93 28.23
C LYS A 2 -27.84 -70.69 28.18
N ALA A 3 -26.61 -70.84 27.68
CA ALA A 3 -25.69 -69.73 27.44
C ALA A 3 -25.99 -69.13 26.06
N LEU A 4 -26.43 -67.88 26.04
CA LEU A 4 -26.68 -67.09 24.84
C LEU A 4 -25.40 -66.32 24.51
N VAL A 5 -24.71 -66.67 23.43
CA VAL A 5 -23.53 -65.95 22.93
C VAL A 5 -24.00 -64.94 21.90
N LEU A 6 -23.92 -63.65 22.23
CA LEU A 6 -24.17 -62.53 21.31
C LEU A 6 -22.87 -62.19 20.57
N LEU A 7 -22.80 -62.54 19.27
CA LEU A 7 -21.79 -62.02 18.35
C LEU A 7 -22.16 -60.57 18.00
N GLY A 8 -21.37 -59.62 18.49
CA GLY A 8 -21.46 -58.21 18.10
C GLY A 8 -20.76 -57.94 16.77
N SER A 9 -21.51 -57.61 15.75
CA SER A 9 -20.99 -57.17 14.44
C SER A 9 -20.49 -55.73 14.54
N VAL A 10 -19.17 -55.53 14.54
CA VAL A 10 -18.55 -54.20 14.41
C VAL A 10 -18.62 -53.79 12.94
N LEU A 11 -19.58 -52.93 12.59
CA LEU A 11 -19.56 -52.24 11.29
C LEU A 11 -18.49 -51.13 11.34
N LEU A 12 -17.36 -51.37 10.67
CA LEU A 12 -16.44 -50.28 10.31
C LEU A 12 -17.09 -49.42 9.23
N ALA A 13 -17.67 -48.28 9.63
CA ALA A 13 -18.12 -47.24 8.72
C ALA A 13 -16.90 -46.57 8.04
N GLY A 14 -16.51 -47.08 6.88
CA GLY A 14 -15.57 -46.41 5.98
C GLY A 14 -16.23 -45.21 5.31
N GLY A 15 -16.06 -44.01 5.87
CA GLY A 15 -16.42 -42.77 5.18
C GLY A 15 -15.57 -42.57 3.92
N PRO A 16 -16.09 -41.88 2.88
CA PRO A 16 -15.33 -41.63 1.66
C PRO A 16 -14.05 -40.84 1.98
N PRO A 17 -12.92 -41.11 1.30
CA PRO A 17 -11.69 -40.35 1.51
C PRO A 17 -11.96 -38.88 1.19
N THR A 18 -11.85 -38.02 2.20
CA THR A 18 -11.86 -36.58 2.04
C THR A 18 -10.62 -36.19 1.24
N ALA A 19 -10.79 -35.94 -0.06
CA ALA A 19 -9.73 -35.39 -0.89
C ALA A 19 -9.22 -34.09 -0.25
N PRO A 20 -7.90 -33.87 -0.16
CA PRO A 20 -7.35 -32.65 0.43
C PRO A 20 -7.88 -31.44 -0.36
N ALA A 21 -8.56 -30.53 0.34
CA ALA A 21 -9.07 -29.31 -0.26
C ALA A 21 -7.91 -28.52 -0.88
N GLN A 22 -7.98 -28.28 -2.18
CA GLN A 22 -6.99 -27.47 -2.87
C GLN A 22 -6.96 -26.06 -2.26
N PRO A 23 -5.77 -25.51 -1.95
CA PRO A 23 -5.68 -24.19 -1.33
C PRO A 23 -6.28 -23.14 -2.28
N ARG A 24 -7.27 -22.39 -1.78
CA ARG A 24 -7.89 -21.29 -2.52
C ARG A 24 -6.82 -20.26 -2.92
N PRO A 25 -6.77 -19.81 -4.19
CA PRO A 25 -5.81 -18.81 -4.63
C PRO A 25 -5.96 -17.48 -3.88
N VAL A 26 -4.82 -16.83 -3.65
CA VAL A 26 -4.75 -15.45 -3.17
C VAL A 26 -5.05 -14.54 -4.36
N PHE A 27 -6.18 -13.85 -4.30
CA PHE A 27 -6.58 -12.89 -5.33
C PHE A 27 -5.98 -11.52 -5.03
N ILE A 28 -5.19 -10.98 -5.95
CA ILE A 28 -4.44 -9.73 -5.76
C ILE A 28 -5.00 -8.68 -6.71
N GLY A 29 -5.59 -7.61 -6.16
CA GLY A 29 -6.18 -6.52 -6.93
C GLY A 29 -5.19 -5.42 -7.29
N SER A 30 -5.47 -4.67 -8.36
CA SER A 30 -4.77 -3.41 -8.67
C SER A 30 -5.69 -2.29 -9.14
N LYS A 31 -5.30 -1.06 -8.84
CA LYS A 31 -5.94 0.16 -9.36
C LYS A 31 -5.55 0.39 -10.82
N LYS A 32 -6.29 1.26 -11.51
CA LYS A 32 -6.04 1.65 -12.90
C LYS A 32 -4.90 2.69 -13.05
N PHE A 33 -3.71 2.37 -12.54
CA PHE A 33 -2.50 3.15 -12.80
C PHE A 33 -1.22 2.33 -12.67
N THR A 34 -0.18 2.75 -13.40
CA THR A 34 1.06 2.01 -13.65
C THR A 34 1.69 1.40 -12.42
N GLU A 35 1.94 2.20 -11.38
CA GLU A 35 2.57 1.71 -10.15
C GLU A 35 1.73 0.62 -9.48
N SER A 36 0.40 0.75 -9.45
CA SER A 36 -0.45 -0.26 -8.82
C SER A 36 -0.39 -1.60 -9.54
N TYR A 37 -0.24 -1.61 -10.88
CA TYR A 37 -0.03 -2.84 -11.65
C TYR A 37 1.30 -3.50 -11.29
N VAL A 38 2.38 -2.72 -11.24
CA VAL A 38 3.73 -3.22 -10.90
C VAL A 38 3.74 -3.83 -9.49
N LEU A 39 3.17 -3.14 -8.51
CA LEU A 39 3.13 -3.63 -7.12
C LEU A 39 2.28 -4.90 -6.98
N ALA A 40 1.17 -5.01 -7.72
CA ALA A 40 0.35 -6.21 -7.69
C ALA A 40 1.11 -7.42 -8.27
N GLU A 41 1.89 -7.23 -9.35
CA GLU A 41 2.76 -8.29 -9.88
C GLU A 41 3.87 -8.70 -8.91
N ILE A 42 4.50 -7.73 -8.24
CA ILE A 42 5.48 -8.03 -7.18
C ILE A 42 4.81 -8.87 -6.09
N ALA A 43 3.63 -8.46 -5.61
CA ALA A 43 2.89 -9.20 -4.59
C ALA A 43 2.54 -10.63 -5.05
N LYS A 44 2.11 -10.82 -6.31
CA LYS A 44 1.85 -12.15 -6.88
C LYS A 44 3.08 -13.04 -6.83
N ARG A 45 4.24 -12.53 -7.25
CA ARG A 45 5.50 -13.28 -7.22
C ARG A 45 5.90 -13.64 -5.79
N THR A 46 5.77 -12.71 -4.84
CA THR A 46 6.05 -12.97 -3.43
C THR A 46 5.16 -14.07 -2.86
N VAL A 47 3.86 -14.06 -3.16
CA VAL A 47 2.92 -15.10 -2.71
C VAL A 47 3.23 -16.45 -3.35
N ALA A 48 3.53 -16.47 -4.65
CA ALA A 48 3.91 -17.70 -5.36
C ALA A 48 5.21 -18.31 -4.81
N GLN A 49 6.20 -17.47 -4.47
CA GLN A 49 7.45 -17.90 -3.82
C GLN A 49 7.22 -18.49 -2.43
N ALA A 50 6.16 -18.08 -1.74
CA ALA A 50 5.73 -18.67 -0.48
C ALA A 50 4.94 -19.99 -0.65
N GLY A 51 4.86 -20.54 -1.87
CA GLY A 51 4.18 -21.80 -2.17
C GLY A 51 2.65 -21.71 -2.22
N LEU A 52 2.10 -20.49 -2.28
CA LEU A 52 0.65 -20.28 -2.35
C LEU A 52 0.22 -19.94 -3.79
N PRO A 53 -0.90 -20.50 -4.28
CA PRO A 53 -1.44 -20.10 -5.57
C PRO A 53 -1.89 -18.63 -5.52
N ALA A 54 -1.57 -17.85 -6.56
CA ALA A 54 -1.86 -16.43 -6.62
C ALA A 54 -2.38 -16.01 -8.00
N GLU A 55 -3.46 -15.24 -8.01
CA GLU A 55 -4.11 -14.74 -9.23
C GLU A 55 -4.27 -13.23 -9.17
N LEU A 56 -4.06 -12.55 -10.31
CA LEU A 56 -4.23 -11.11 -10.41
C LEU A 56 -5.62 -10.72 -10.90
N ARG A 57 -6.13 -9.63 -10.34
CA ARG A 57 -7.30 -8.89 -10.80
C ARG A 57 -6.84 -7.47 -11.13
N PRO A 58 -6.21 -7.25 -12.30
CA PRO A 58 -5.59 -5.97 -12.61
C PRO A 58 -6.65 -4.92 -13.00
N GLY A 59 -6.42 -3.67 -12.61
CA GLY A 59 -7.15 -2.52 -13.16
C GLY A 59 -8.62 -2.49 -12.79
N MET A 60 -8.98 -2.93 -11.59
CA MET A 60 -10.37 -3.03 -11.15
C MET A 60 -11.06 -1.67 -11.03
N GLY A 61 -10.31 -0.60 -10.78
CA GLY A 61 -10.87 0.74 -10.66
C GLY A 61 -10.05 1.67 -9.78
N GLY A 62 -10.75 2.60 -9.12
CA GLY A 62 -10.20 3.50 -8.11
C GLY A 62 -10.25 2.93 -6.69
N THR A 63 -9.89 3.76 -5.71
CA THR A 63 -9.82 3.40 -4.28
C THR A 63 -11.04 2.66 -3.74
N ILE A 64 -12.24 3.24 -3.89
CA ILE A 64 -13.47 2.69 -3.29
C ILE A 64 -13.82 1.32 -3.87
N ILE A 65 -13.62 1.11 -5.18
CA ILE A 65 -13.92 -0.18 -5.83
C ILE A 65 -13.06 -1.30 -5.25
N LEU A 66 -11.75 -1.06 -5.07
CA LEU A 66 -10.87 -2.07 -4.48
C LEU A 66 -11.11 -2.27 -2.99
N TRP A 67 -11.47 -1.20 -2.27
CA TRP A 67 -11.83 -1.27 -0.86
C TRP A 67 -13.05 -2.18 -0.64
N GLU A 68 -14.12 -1.99 -1.40
CA GLU A 68 -15.31 -2.85 -1.29
C GLU A 68 -15.02 -4.28 -1.76
N ALA A 69 -14.28 -4.45 -2.86
CA ALA A 69 -13.84 -5.78 -3.30
C ALA A 69 -13.02 -6.52 -2.23
N LEU A 70 -12.20 -5.81 -1.45
CA LEU A 70 -11.46 -6.39 -0.33
C LEU A 70 -12.39 -6.76 0.84
N ARG A 71 -13.32 -5.86 1.20
CA ARG A 71 -14.29 -6.09 2.28
C ARG A 71 -15.22 -7.27 2.02
N GLU A 72 -15.71 -7.37 0.79
CA GLU A 72 -16.61 -8.44 0.33
C GLU A 72 -15.86 -9.76 0.04
N GLY A 73 -14.53 -9.73 0.01
CA GLY A 73 -13.71 -10.92 -0.21
C GLY A 73 -13.57 -11.34 -1.68
N ALA A 74 -13.92 -10.46 -2.62
CA ALA A 74 -13.65 -10.63 -4.05
C ALA A 74 -12.14 -10.59 -4.37
N ILE A 75 -11.37 -9.87 -3.55
CA ILE A 75 -9.89 -9.92 -3.54
C ILE A 75 -9.37 -10.19 -2.12
N THR A 76 -8.17 -10.77 -2.04
CA THR A 76 -7.48 -11.08 -0.78
C THR A 76 -6.60 -9.93 -0.30
N CYS A 77 -5.92 -9.24 -1.24
CA CYS A 77 -5.11 -8.08 -0.93
C CYS A 77 -4.95 -7.12 -2.12
N TYR A 78 -4.56 -5.88 -1.84
CA TYR A 78 -4.15 -4.90 -2.86
C TYR A 78 -3.22 -3.81 -2.27
N PRO A 79 -2.42 -3.12 -3.10
CA PRO A 79 -1.57 -2.00 -2.65
C PRO A 79 -2.38 -0.71 -2.49
N GLU A 80 -2.23 -0.06 -1.33
CA GLU A 80 -2.88 1.22 -1.01
C GLU A 80 -1.94 2.18 -0.29
N TYR A 81 -2.23 3.48 -0.41
CA TYR A 81 -1.55 4.53 0.36
C TYR A 81 -2.28 4.81 1.66
N THR A 82 -1.54 4.92 2.76
CA THR A 82 -2.11 5.31 4.06
C THR A 82 -2.78 6.68 4.01
N GLY A 83 -2.24 7.63 3.25
CA GLY A 83 -2.87 8.93 3.00
C GLY A 83 -4.25 8.80 2.34
N THR A 84 -4.36 7.99 1.29
CA THR A 84 -5.64 7.74 0.61
C THR A 84 -6.64 7.03 1.52
N LEU A 85 -6.18 6.09 2.33
CA LEU A 85 -7.02 5.42 3.33
C LEU A 85 -7.66 6.44 4.29
N ARG A 86 -6.84 7.34 4.87
CA ARG A 86 -7.31 8.36 5.81
C ARG A 86 -8.37 9.28 5.18
N GLU A 87 -8.09 9.79 3.99
CA GLU A 87 -8.93 10.82 3.37
C GLU A 87 -10.19 10.25 2.73
N VAL A 88 -10.05 9.14 1.99
CA VAL A 88 -11.12 8.64 1.10
C VAL A 88 -11.96 7.55 1.78
N ILE A 89 -11.32 6.68 2.58
CA ILE A 89 -12.00 5.52 3.19
C ILE A 89 -12.45 5.86 4.62
N LEU A 90 -11.63 6.61 5.37
CA LEU A 90 -11.88 6.97 6.76
C LEU A 90 -12.36 8.43 6.93
N HIS A 91 -12.63 9.13 5.83
CA HIS A 91 -13.24 10.46 5.78
C HIS A 91 -12.56 11.53 6.66
N GLY A 92 -11.22 11.54 6.69
CA GLY A 92 -10.46 12.64 7.27
C GLY A 92 -10.53 12.75 8.80
N GLN A 93 -10.81 11.65 9.51
CA GLN A 93 -10.85 11.60 10.98
C GLN A 93 -9.48 11.85 11.67
N HIS A 94 -8.43 12.27 10.93
CA HIS A 94 -7.06 12.42 11.41
C HIS A 94 -6.47 13.78 11.03
N ALA A 95 -5.60 14.30 11.89
CA ALA A 95 -4.88 15.54 11.61
C ALA A 95 -3.90 15.37 10.44
N ALA A 96 -3.90 16.34 9.52
CA ALA A 96 -2.93 16.41 8.44
C ALA A 96 -1.51 16.52 9.02
N GLY A 97 -0.58 15.65 8.59
CA GLY A 97 0.78 15.66 9.12
C GLY A 97 1.62 14.43 8.82
N LYS A 98 2.82 14.39 9.41
CA LYS A 98 3.74 13.25 9.36
C LYS A 98 3.08 12.03 10.00
N GLU A 99 3.00 10.94 9.26
CA GLU A 99 2.58 9.64 9.80
C GLU A 99 3.54 9.21 10.92
N SER A 100 3.02 9.20 12.15
CA SER A 100 3.72 8.72 13.34
C SER A 100 3.40 7.24 13.59
N PRO A 101 4.21 6.53 14.40
CA PRO A 101 3.86 5.18 14.84
C PRO A 101 2.47 5.09 15.50
N ALA A 102 2.05 6.14 16.23
CA ALA A 102 0.73 6.22 16.83
C ALA A 102 -0.39 6.32 15.78
N ASP A 103 -0.19 7.11 14.72
CA ASP A 103 -1.17 7.22 13.62
C ASP A 103 -1.33 5.88 12.89
N LEU A 104 -0.22 5.17 12.68
CA LEU A 104 -0.20 3.85 12.08
C LEU A 104 -0.90 2.78 12.93
N GLN A 105 -0.78 2.88 14.25
CA GLN A 105 -1.49 2.00 15.17
C GLN A 105 -2.99 2.31 15.16
N LEU A 106 -3.35 3.59 15.17
CA LEU A 106 -4.74 4.04 15.07
C LEU A 106 -5.39 3.57 13.76
N LEU A 107 -4.69 3.67 12.63
CA LEU A 107 -5.15 3.12 11.36
C LEU A 107 -5.41 1.61 11.46
N ARG A 108 -4.50 0.83 12.04
CA ARG A 108 -4.71 -0.61 12.23
C ARG A 108 -5.93 -0.91 13.11
N GLN A 109 -6.13 -0.13 14.17
CA GLN A 109 -7.31 -0.26 15.04
C GLN A 109 -8.61 0.04 14.29
N GLN A 110 -8.62 1.05 13.41
CA GLN A 110 -9.79 1.39 12.61
C GLN A 110 -10.09 0.38 11.50
N LEU A 111 -9.06 -0.32 10.98
CA LEU A 111 -9.24 -1.38 9.99
C LEU A 111 -9.73 -2.69 10.59
N ALA A 112 -9.43 -2.94 11.87
CA ALA A 112 -9.74 -4.20 12.54
C ALA A 112 -11.25 -4.57 12.54
N PRO A 113 -12.21 -3.64 12.77
CA PRO A 113 -13.64 -3.92 12.66
C PRO A 113 -14.07 -4.43 11.27
N TYR A 114 -13.34 -4.06 10.21
CA TYR A 114 -13.59 -4.54 8.85
C TYR A 114 -12.93 -5.89 8.54
N GLY A 115 -12.18 -6.46 9.50
CA GLY A 115 -11.39 -7.67 9.28
C GLY A 115 -10.21 -7.45 8.33
N ILE A 116 -9.70 -6.21 8.25
CA ILE A 116 -8.62 -5.83 7.33
C ILE A 116 -7.34 -5.53 8.11
N GLY A 117 -6.24 -6.08 7.63
CA GLY A 117 -4.88 -5.82 8.09
C GLY A 117 -4.09 -5.00 7.06
N MET A 118 -2.99 -4.43 7.53
CA MET A 118 -2.08 -3.61 6.74
C MET A 118 -0.63 -4.01 7.05
N THR A 119 0.17 -4.27 6.01
CA THR A 119 1.57 -4.68 6.15
C THR A 119 2.49 -3.54 6.60
N GLU A 120 3.76 -3.86 6.81
CA GLU A 120 4.81 -2.84 6.82
C GLU A 120 4.98 -2.12 5.47
N GLU A 121 5.69 -0.98 5.49
CA GLU A 121 5.90 -0.16 4.30
C GLU A 121 6.69 -0.91 3.24
N LEU A 122 6.35 -0.68 1.98
CA LEU A 122 7.08 -1.21 0.83
C LEU A 122 8.41 -0.46 0.55
N GLY A 123 8.74 0.56 1.35
CA GLY A 123 10.04 1.24 1.31
C GLY A 123 10.17 2.44 0.34
N PHE A 124 9.06 2.95 -0.21
CA PHE A 124 9.08 4.14 -1.07
C PHE A 124 7.91 5.09 -0.76
N ASN A 125 8.08 6.37 -1.12
CA ASN A 125 7.09 7.43 -0.94
C ASN A 125 6.75 8.03 -2.30
N ASN A 126 5.45 8.09 -2.63
CA ASN A 126 4.95 8.69 -3.86
C ASN A 126 4.05 9.88 -3.49
N THR A 127 4.69 10.99 -3.12
CA THR A 127 4.05 12.28 -2.83
C THR A 127 4.38 13.29 -3.92
N TYR A 128 3.57 14.34 -4.05
CA TYR A 128 3.87 15.44 -4.95
C TYR A 128 5.27 16.02 -4.72
N ALA A 129 5.93 16.32 -5.83
CA ALA A 129 7.30 16.81 -5.86
C ALA A 129 7.49 17.77 -7.03
N LEU A 130 8.46 18.67 -6.87
CA LEU A 130 8.99 19.44 -7.99
C LEU A 130 10.20 18.69 -8.56
N VAL A 131 10.34 18.70 -9.88
CA VAL A 131 11.45 18.01 -10.56
C VAL A 131 12.19 18.98 -11.45
N MET A 132 13.51 18.85 -11.49
CA MET A 132 14.36 19.59 -12.42
C MET A 132 15.53 18.73 -12.89
N LEU A 133 16.16 19.15 -13.99
CA LEU A 133 17.33 18.46 -14.53
C LEU A 133 18.50 18.49 -13.55
N ARG A 134 19.20 17.35 -13.41
CA ARG A 134 20.36 17.19 -12.53
C ARG A 134 21.47 18.18 -12.78
N ALA A 135 21.82 18.38 -14.05
CA ALA A 135 22.84 19.36 -14.42
C ALA A 135 22.47 20.76 -13.94
N ARG A 136 21.19 21.14 -14.08
CA ARG A 136 20.69 22.46 -13.66
C ARG A 136 20.60 22.61 -12.14
N ALA A 137 20.15 21.57 -11.44
CA ALA A 137 20.15 21.55 -9.98
C ALA A 137 21.57 21.74 -9.42
N ARG A 138 22.56 21.02 -9.99
CA ARG A 138 23.97 21.15 -9.60
C ARG A 138 24.54 22.52 -9.91
N ALA A 139 24.31 23.04 -11.12
CA ALA A 139 24.80 24.36 -11.53
C ALA A 139 24.25 25.51 -10.67
N LEU A 140 23.03 25.35 -10.15
CA LEU A 140 22.37 26.34 -9.29
C LEU A 140 22.48 26.02 -7.79
N ALA A 141 23.20 24.94 -7.41
CA ALA A 141 23.31 24.46 -6.04
C ALA A 141 21.96 24.22 -5.33
N ILE A 142 20.94 23.78 -6.07
CA ILE A 142 19.59 23.50 -5.54
C ILE A 142 19.52 22.04 -5.07
N GLN A 143 19.22 21.84 -3.78
CA GLN A 143 19.05 20.53 -3.16
C GLN A 143 17.67 20.35 -2.52
N GLN A 144 17.04 21.45 -2.09
CA GLN A 144 15.75 21.47 -1.43
C GLN A 144 14.90 22.64 -1.91
N ILE A 145 13.59 22.59 -1.65
CA ILE A 145 12.65 23.59 -2.17
C ILE A 145 12.92 24.99 -1.63
N SER A 146 13.43 25.12 -0.41
CA SER A 146 13.77 26.44 0.12
C SER A 146 14.82 27.15 -0.73
N ASP A 147 15.68 26.41 -1.43
CA ASP A 147 16.75 26.98 -2.24
C ASP A 147 16.18 27.74 -3.44
N LEU A 148 15.01 27.30 -3.94
CA LEU A 148 14.28 27.96 -5.03
C LEU A 148 13.91 29.41 -4.73
N ARG A 149 13.85 29.82 -3.45
CA ARG A 149 13.58 31.21 -3.04
C ARG A 149 14.61 32.19 -3.60
N ASN A 150 15.85 31.74 -3.80
CA ASN A 150 16.95 32.55 -4.32
C ASN A 150 17.04 32.52 -5.86
N HIS A 151 16.10 31.86 -6.54
CA HIS A 151 16.12 31.65 -7.98
C HIS A 151 14.79 32.07 -8.64
N SER A 152 14.41 33.34 -8.48
CA SER A 152 13.15 33.91 -9.02
C SER A 152 13.05 33.89 -10.56
N GLN A 153 14.17 33.72 -11.25
CA GLN A 153 14.24 33.56 -12.70
C GLN A 153 13.80 32.17 -13.21
N LEU A 154 13.59 31.19 -12.31
CA LEU A 154 13.12 29.86 -12.71
C LEU A 154 11.64 29.88 -13.03
N VAL A 155 11.30 29.39 -14.23
CA VAL A 155 9.91 29.19 -14.64
C VAL A 155 9.46 27.81 -14.17
N VAL A 156 8.36 27.76 -13.42
CA VAL A 156 7.78 26.50 -12.90
C VAL A 156 6.59 26.10 -13.77
N GLY A 157 6.64 24.92 -14.36
CA GLY A 157 5.50 24.31 -15.03
C GLY A 157 4.69 23.48 -14.04
N LEU A 158 3.45 23.89 -13.76
CA LEU A 158 2.52 23.17 -12.88
C LEU A 158 1.25 22.85 -13.66
N SER A 159 0.68 21.66 -13.43
CA SER A 159 -0.63 21.35 -13.98
C SER A 159 -1.75 22.02 -13.14
N PRO A 160 -2.93 22.29 -13.72
CA PRO A 160 -4.08 22.81 -12.97
C PRO A 160 -4.47 21.93 -11.78
N GLU A 161 -4.35 20.61 -11.89
CA GLU A 161 -4.63 19.65 -10.82
C GLU A 161 -3.64 19.80 -9.66
N PHE A 162 -2.37 20.06 -9.97
CA PHE A 162 -1.35 20.35 -8.97
C PHE A 162 -1.67 21.64 -8.20
N LEU A 163 -2.17 22.67 -8.90
CA LEU A 163 -2.58 23.94 -8.28
C LEU A 163 -3.85 23.78 -7.43
N GLY A 164 -4.82 22.98 -7.89
CA GLY A 164 -6.06 22.68 -7.15
C GLY A 164 -5.84 21.85 -5.89
N ALA A 165 -4.71 21.13 -5.80
CA ALA A 165 -4.28 20.43 -4.61
C ALA A 165 -3.63 21.36 -3.55
N SER A 166 -3.80 22.68 -3.65
CA SER A 166 -3.10 23.75 -2.90
C SER A 166 -2.99 23.61 -1.38
N ARG A 167 -3.74 22.73 -0.71
CA ARG A 167 -3.54 22.40 0.71
C ARG A 167 -2.13 21.89 1.04
N TRP A 168 -1.38 21.34 0.08
CA TRP A 168 0.02 20.93 0.30
C TRP A 168 1.02 22.09 0.32
N MET A 169 0.69 23.26 -0.24
CA MET A 169 1.61 24.41 -0.35
C MET A 169 1.83 25.15 0.99
N GLU A 170 0.89 25.06 1.93
CA GLU A 170 1.06 25.61 3.28
C GLU A 170 2.01 24.76 4.14
N SER A 171 2.20 23.50 3.77
CA SER A 171 3.12 22.58 4.42
C SER A 171 4.42 22.48 3.62
N ALA A 172 5.52 23.00 4.13
CA ALA A 172 6.85 23.05 3.48
C ALA A 172 7.44 21.66 3.12
N LEU A 173 6.83 20.93 2.17
CA LEU A 173 6.95 19.47 2.09
C LEU A 173 7.09 18.84 0.70
N CYS A 174 7.25 19.62 -0.36
CA CYS A 174 7.64 19.02 -1.63
C CYS A 174 9.14 18.66 -1.59
N GLN A 175 9.50 17.49 -2.12
CA GLN A 175 10.90 17.11 -2.35
C GLN A 175 11.31 17.53 -3.76
N ILE A 176 12.55 17.97 -3.95
CA ILE A 176 13.12 18.11 -5.30
C ILE A 176 13.68 16.75 -5.69
N TRP A 177 13.11 16.13 -6.74
CA TRP A 177 13.71 14.92 -7.32
C TRP A 177 14.55 15.27 -8.53
N VAL A 178 15.76 14.72 -8.53
CA VAL A 178 16.79 15.02 -9.52
C VAL A 178 16.85 13.87 -10.54
N ALA A 179 16.18 14.05 -11.67
CA ALA A 179 16.10 13.05 -12.75
C ALA A 179 17.49 12.68 -13.29
N HIS A 180 17.73 11.39 -13.57
CA HIS A 180 18.91 10.89 -14.27
C HIS A 180 18.60 10.71 -15.77
N GLU A 181 19.60 10.92 -16.63
CA GLU A 181 19.46 10.82 -18.10
C GLU A 181 19.09 9.39 -18.58
N SER A 182 19.29 8.37 -17.75
CA SER A 182 18.96 6.98 -18.09
C SER A 182 17.54 6.53 -17.69
N GLY A 183 16.61 7.45 -17.42
CA GLY A 183 15.24 7.13 -16.99
C GLY A 183 15.13 6.59 -15.55
N SER A 184 16.21 6.63 -14.76
CA SER A 184 16.20 6.30 -13.33
C SER A 184 16.02 7.57 -12.49
N ILE A 185 15.02 7.60 -11.61
CA ILE A 185 14.91 8.63 -10.58
C ILE A 185 15.74 8.16 -9.39
N ALA A 186 16.99 8.62 -9.27
CA ALA A 186 17.78 8.41 -8.06
C ALA A 186 17.49 9.54 -7.07
N GLY A 187 16.82 9.23 -5.96
CA GLY A 187 16.65 10.15 -4.84
C GLY A 187 18.00 10.45 -4.20
N ALA A 188 18.44 11.71 -4.24
CA ALA A 188 19.59 12.14 -3.46
C ALA A 188 19.14 12.29 -2.00
N HIS A 189 19.43 11.29 -1.18
CA HIS A 189 19.32 11.41 0.28
C HIS A 189 20.58 12.11 0.82
N ALA A 190 20.60 13.44 0.82
CA ALA A 190 21.50 14.19 1.68
C ALA A 190 20.77 14.46 3.02
N CYS A 191 21.12 13.70 4.05
CA CYS A 191 20.65 13.95 5.41
C CYS A 191 21.67 14.87 6.08
N LEU A 192 21.32 16.14 6.34
CA LEU A 192 22.05 16.94 7.32
C LEU A 192 21.55 16.56 8.74
N PRO A 193 22.44 16.35 9.71
CA PRO A 193 22.05 16.05 11.08
C PRO A 193 21.51 17.33 11.75
N GLY A 194 20.31 17.25 12.34
CA GLY A 194 19.86 18.25 13.33
C GLY A 194 18.61 19.06 13.03
N ALA A 195 18.05 19.04 11.82
CA ALA A 195 16.81 19.77 11.54
C ALA A 195 15.57 18.88 11.76
N GLY A 196 14.80 19.18 12.80
CA GLY A 196 13.51 18.55 13.10
C GLY A 196 12.51 18.71 11.94
N GLN A 197 12.54 17.76 11.00
CA GLN A 197 11.77 17.85 9.78
C GLN A 197 10.41 17.16 9.96
N ARG A 198 9.38 17.98 10.20
CA ARG A 198 7.98 17.61 9.93
C ARG A 198 7.94 17.21 8.45
N ARG A 199 7.64 15.94 8.14
CA ARG A 199 7.59 15.39 6.76
C ARG A 199 6.27 14.64 6.62
N ASN A 200 5.31 15.15 5.85
CA ASN A 200 4.11 14.40 5.47
C ASN A 200 4.55 13.25 4.56
N ARG A 201 4.26 12.01 4.94
CA ARG A 201 4.67 10.82 4.20
C ARG A 201 3.44 9.96 3.98
N SER A 202 3.10 9.73 2.72
CA SER A 202 2.05 8.79 2.32
C SER A 202 2.74 7.49 1.95
N HIS A 203 2.74 6.53 2.88
CA HIS A 203 3.47 5.29 2.71
C HIS A 203 2.63 4.22 2.02
N ARG A 204 3.25 3.46 1.11
CA ARG A 204 2.62 2.32 0.43
C ARG A 204 2.70 1.07 1.28
N ARG A 205 1.57 0.40 1.43
CA ARG A 205 1.43 -0.86 2.17
C ARG A 205 0.48 -1.79 1.41
N LEU A 206 0.61 -3.10 1.62
CA LEU A 206 -0.40 -4.07 1.16
C LEU A 206 -1.48 -4.16 2.22
N PHE A 207 -2.73 -4.05 1.78
CA PHE A 207 -3.91 -4.21 2.62
C PHE A 207 -4.48 -5.59 2.32
N HIS A 208 -4.78 -6.34 3.35
CA HIS A 208 -5.20 -7.72 3.20
C HIS A 208 -6.33 -8.06 4.17
N ARG A 209 -7.21 -8.96 3.78
CA ARG A 209 -8.22 -9.51 4.69
C ARG A 209 -7.55 -10.50 5.64
N PHE A 210 -7.95 -10.52 6.92
CA PHE A 210 -7.56 -11.62 7.79
C PHE A 210 -8.18 -12.92 7.27
N LYS A 211 -7.44 -14.04 7.28
CA LYS A 211 -8.09 -15.36 7.20
C LYS A 211 -9.07 -15.43 8.37
N ASN A 212 -10.32 -15.82 8.11
CA ASN A 212 -11.38 -15.96 9.12
C ASN A 212 -10.78 -16.40 10.46
N ARG A 213 -10.83 -15.53 11.48
CA ARG A 213 -10.70 -16.04 12.84
C ARG A 213 -11.89 -16.98 13.05
N PRO A 214 -11.69 -18.24 13.43
CA PRO A 214 -12.79 -18.99 14.01
C PRO A 214 -13.23 -18.19 15.24
N GLY A 215 -14.48 -17.70 15.21
CA GLY A 215 -15.19 -17.28 16.41
C GLY A 215 -15.60 -18.49 17.22
#